data_AF-A0A5Q3LAR3-F1
#
_entry.id   AF-A0A5Q3LAR3-F1
#
_cell.length_a   1.000
_cell.length_b   1.000
_cell.length_c   1.000
_cell.angle_alpha   90.00
_cell.angle_beta   90.00
_cell.angle_gamma   90.00
#
_symmetry.space_group_name_H-M   'P 1'
#
loop_
_entity.id
_entity.type
_entity.pdbx_description
1 polymer ?
#
loop_
_entity_poly.entity_id
_entity_poly.type
_entity_poly.pdbx_seq_one_letter_code
_entity_poly.pdbx_strand_id
1 'polypeptide(L)'
;MANAFNPYQEWLGISLADQPPNHYQLLGLGRIQTTPESVRSAQAAREAELKFHQEGDHSEAAQRLLEEIRVAALILGNEEKRHRYDEMLRLEQAADVKKSAPLHTPEVKYSQPVAVKQDKASPEAATSKPAPARTKPKPKKGTSSQLPFLLGIFVICGVGGLVFASLAGGLIFWLLSSNLVDSSALSWGESFTSSEVVRVSETPLSEETIDSSTDENSTETTDTKELTPSLQEVPQLQAISEQSIPELEPYSLDLDAYKKQATKKPVRWLLTKGPEGMELDEESGLLLWTPTEAQGPEKYQVTVKCELQDSPQWFGEQHFSIEVNEVIQPPEVGKVGEQVVIAGRGLNVQIPAKDTNLPPIPLKYSIPLENLPGLSIDETTGELQWQSSQAVASGLYRVSVKIDSEAPEGKSKLVEVPIRVVYPPRIGEIPEQFVANGNKVELLVPAIDPNNPPAPLEYSLDPNSPQGAELDPQNGYFSWNTKNDQAPGAYRFRVWVTAQGIQELSTSRSFLVWVETGGVSR
;
A
#
# COMPACT_ATOMS: atom_id res chain seq x y z
N MET A 1 -1.35 -22.88 -35.42
CA MET A 1 -1.94 -22.06 -34.35
C MET A 1 -1.79 -20.62 -34.79
N ALA A 2 -2.87 -19.92 -35.12
CA ALA A 2 -2.80 -18.52 -35.53
C ALA A 2 -2.26 -17.70 -34.34
N ASN A 3 -1.23 -16.88 -34.55
CA ASN A 3 -0.79 -15.91 -33.56
C ASN A 3 -2.00 -15.03 -33.22
N ALA A 4 -2.46 -15.06 -31.98
CA ALA A 4 -3.51 -14.16 -31.51
C ALA A 4 -3.02 -12.72 -31.70
N PHE A 5 -3.87 -11.85 -32.25
CA PHE A 5 -3.55 -10.46 -32.49
C PHE A 5 -3.12 -9.78 -31.17
N ASN A 6 -1.89 -9.27 -31.12
CA ASN A 6 -1.36 -8.56 -29.96
C ASN A 6 -1.17 -7.08 -30.30
N PRO A 7 -2.03 -6.17 -29.80
CA PRO A 7 -2.00 -4.78 -30.19
C PRO A 7 -0.73 -4.04 -29.68
N TYR A 8 -0.10 -4.50 -28.59
CA TYR A 8 1.16 -3.91 -28.11
C TYR A 8 2.32 -4.23 -29.06
N GLN A 9 2.38 -5.44 -29.60
CA GLN A 9 3.43 -5.84 -30.53
C GLN A 9 3.19 -5.29 -31.94
N GLU A 10 1.96 -5.41 -32.43
CA GLU A 10 1.60 -5.07 -33.82
C GLU A 10 1.50 -3.55 -34.05
N TRP A 11 1.07 -2.77 -33.06
CA TRP A 11 0.92 -1.31 -33.21
C TRP A 11 1.94 -0.50 -32.42
N LEU A 12 2.33 -0.93 -31.22
CA LEU A 12 3.28 -0.16 -30.40
C LEU A 12 4.73 -0.63 -30.50
N GLY A 13 4.97 -1.77 -31.17
CA GLY A 13 6.30 -2.38 -31.33
C GLY A 13 6.88 -2.99 -30.05
N ILE A 14 6.04 -3.26 -29.05
CA ILE A 14 6.45 -3.77 -27.73
C ILE A 14 6.49 -5.30 -27.76
N SER A 15 7.67 -5.88 -27.54
CA SER A 15 7.87 -7.33 -27.60
C SER A 15 7.11 -8.08 -26.50
N LEU A 16 6.81 -9.36 -26.71
CA LEU A 16 6.16 -10.20 -25.67
C LEU A 16 6.99 -10.31 -24.39
N ALA A 17 8.31 -10.18 -24.45
CA ALA A 17 9.19 -10.22 -23.29
C ALA A 17 9.09 -8.95 -22.43
N ASP A 18 8.62 -7.85 -23.02
CA ASP A 18 8.46 -6.54 -22.37
C ASP A 18 7.00 -6.28 -21.97
N GLN A 19 6.15 -7.31 -22.00
CA GLN A 19 4.74 -7.23 -21.60
C GLN A 19 4.52 -7.81 -20.20
N PRO A 20 3.71 -7.16 -19.34
CA PRO A 20 2.95 -5.94 -19.61
C PRO A 20 3.85 -4.67 -19.66
N PRO A 21 3.57 -3.71 -20.57
CA PRO A 21 4.41 -2.54 -20.70
C PRO A 21 4.21 -1.53 -19.58
N ASN A 22 5.29 -0.88 -19.17
CA ASN A 22 5.24 0.26 -18.27
C ASN A 22 4.83 1.56 -19.01
N HIS A 23 4.53 2.64 -18.27
CA HIS A 23 4.04 3.90 -18.84
C HIS A 23 5.06 4.57 -19.78
N TYR A 24 6.36 4.35 -19.56
CA TYR A 24 7.40 4.86 -20.45
C TYR A 24 7.38 4.11 -21.80
N GLN A 25 7.24 2.78 -21.77
CA GLN A 25 7.16 1.93 -22.96
C GLN A 25 5.89 2.21 -23.77
N LEU A 26 4.74 2.43 -23.12
CA LEU A 26 3.49 2.83 -23.78
C LEU A 26 3.64 4.12 -24.60
N LEU A 27 4.34 5.12 -24.04
CA LEU A 27 4.60 6.38 -24.72
C LEU A 27 5.85 6.34 -25.63
N GLY A 28 6.61 5.24 -25.64
CA GLY A 28 7.85 5.15 -26.41
C GLY A 28 8.96 6.10 -25.91
N LEU A 29 8.95 6.43 -24.61
CA LEU A 29 9.91 7.35 -23.99
C LEU A 29 10.94 6.61 -23.12
N GLY A 30 12.13 7.20 -23.01
CA GLY A 30 13.14 6.76 -22.04
C GLY A 30 13.04 7.53 -20.72
N ARG A 31 13.24 6.85 -19.59
CA ARG A 31 13.13 7.43 -18.23
C ARG A 31 13.99 8.69 -18.02
N ILE A 32 15.19 8.72 -18.61
CA ILE A 32 16.16 9.83 -18.45
C ILE A 32 15.79 11.06 -19.29
N GLN A 33 14.98 10.90 -20.34
CA GLN A 33 14.68 11.97 -21.32
C GLN A 33 13.25 12.50 -21.19
N THR A 34 12.54 12.15 -20.11
CA THR A 34 11.12 12.49 -19.95
C THR A 34 10.96 13.88 -19.34
N THR A 35 10.46 14.83 -20.13
CA THR A 35 9.95 16.15 -19.70
C THR A 35 8.44 16.26 -19.97
N PRO A 36 7.70 17.16 -19.30
CA PRO A 36 6.27 17.34 -19.57
C PRO A 36 5.94 17.60 -21.05
N GLU A 37 6.81 18.32 -21.76
CA GLU A 37 6.67 18.56 -23.20
C GLU A 37 6.90 17.30 -24.03
N SER A 38 7.92 16.49 -23.71
CA SER A 38 8.15 15.22 -24.38
C SER A 38 6.98 14.23 -24.19
N VAL A 39 6.34 14.24 -23.02
CA VAL A 39 5.16 13.41 -22.72
C VAL A 39 3.97 13.82 -23.57
N ARG A 40 3.66 15.12 -23.65
CA ARG A 40 2.58 15.62 -24.51
C ARG A 40 2.83 15.31 -25.98
N SER A 41 4.05 15.49 -26.45
CA SER A 41 4.42 15.15 -27.84
C SER A 41 4.30 13.66 -28.12
N ALA A 42 4.73 12.81 -27.19
CA ALA A 42 4.65 11.36 -27.31
C ALA A 42 3.20 10.85 -27.28
N GLN A 43 2.37 11.41 -26.40
CA GLN A 43 0.94 11.12 -26.34
C GLN A 43 0.28 11.46 -27.68
N ALA A 44 0.50 12.67 -28.21
CA ALA A 44 -0.09 13.09 -29.48
C ALA A 44 0.34 12.19 -30.65
N ALA A 45 1.60 11.75 -30.67
CA ALA A 45 2.10 10.83 -31.70
C ALA A 45 1.43 9.45 -31.61
N ARG A 46 1.33 8.87 -30.41
CA ARG A 46 0.66 7.58 -30.18
C ARG A 46 -0.84 7.64 -30.43
N GLU A 47 -1.50 8.73 -30.05
CA GLU A 47 -2.92 8.93 -30.36
C GLU A 47 -3.16 9.06 -31.87
N ALA A 48 -2.26 9.71 -32.60
CA ALA A 48 -2.36 9.81 -34.06
C ALA A 48 -2.17 8.47 -34.76
N GLU A 49 -1.24 7.64 -34.28
CA GLU A 49 -0.99 6.29 -34.79
C GLU A 49 -2.21 5.37 -34.59
N LEU A 50 -2.81 5.41 -33.40
CA LEU A 50 -3.95 4.55 -33.05
C LEU A 50 -5.29 5.00 -33.64
N LYS A 51 -5.43 6.27 -34.05
CA LYS A 51 -6.66 6.79 -34.69
C LYS A 51 -7.07 5.99 -35.93
N PHE A 52 -6.11 5.52 -36.73
CA PHE A 52 -6.40 4.71 -37.91
C PHE A 52 -6.93 3.30 -37.59
N HIS A 53 -6.77 2.86 -36.34
CA HIS A 53 -7.22 1.55 -35.86
C HIS A 53 -8.53 1.62 -35.05
N GLN A 54 -9.08 2.82 -34.84
CA GLN A 54 -10.35 3.00 -34.13
C GLN A 54 -11.57 2.57 -34.96
N GLU A 55 -11.43 2.44 -36.27
CA GLU A 55 -12.49 2.00 -37.19
C GLU A 55 -12.06 0.66 -37.82
N GLY A 56 -12.63 -0.45 -37.34
CA GLY A 56 -12.33 -1.80 -37.84
C GLY A 56 -12.49 -2.92 -36.80
N ASP A 57 -12.07 -4.13 -37.18
CA ASP A 57 -12.21 -5.39 -36.41
C ASP A 57 -11.46 -5.40 -35.06
N HIS A 58 -10.54 -4.45 -34.84
CA HIS A 58 -9.76 -4.29 -33.61
C HIS A 58 -10.00 -2.94 -32.92
N SER A 59 -11.13 -2.29 -33.22
CA SER A 59 -11.51 -0.98 -32.65
C SER A 59 -11.51 -0.96 -31.12
N GLU A 60 -11.96 -2.04 -30.46
CA GLU A 60 -11.94 -2.15 -28.99
C GLU A 60 -10.50 -2.16 -28.44
N ALA A 61 -9.58 -2.88 -29.09
CA ALA A 61 -8.18 -2.91 -28.71
C ALA A 61 -7.51 -1.52 -28.89
N ALA A 62 -7.89 -0.79 -29.95
CA ALA A 62 -7.41 0.56 -30.18
C ALA A 62 -7.91 1.56 -29.13
N GLN A 63 -9.19 1.46 -28.76
CA GLN A 63 -9.78 2.29 -27.69
C GLN A 63 -9.11 2.03 -26.34
N ARG A 64 -8.87 0.76 -26.00
CA ARG A 64 -8.18 0.39 -24.78
C ARG A 64 -6.76 0.95 -24.72
N LEU A 65 -5.97 0.80 -25.78
CA LEU A 65 -4.61 1.32 -25.83
C LEU A 65 -4.57 2.85 -25.72
N LEU A 66 -5.50 3.55 -26.36
CA LEU A 66 -5.62 4.99 -26.24
C LEU A 66 -5.86 5.44 -24.80
N GLU A 67 -6.68 4.70 -24.06
CA GLU A 67 -6.90 4.99 -22.64
C GLU A 67 -5.65 4.73 -21.80
N GLU A 68 -4.98 3.60 -22.02
CA GLU A 68 -3.71 3.28 -21.35
C GLU A 68 -2.62 4.34 -21.62
N ILE A 69 -2.54 4.85 -22.85
CA ILE A 69 -1.62 5.94 -23.26
C ILE A 69 -1.97 7.27 -22.57
N ARG A 70 -3.27 7.60 -22.42
CA ARG A 70 -3.69 8.82 -21.72
C ARG A 70 -3.38 8.76 -20.24
N VAL A 71 -3.62 7.62 -19.60
CA VAL A 71 -3.24 7.39 -18.20
C VAL A 71 -1.73 7.52 -18.03
N ALA A 72 -0.94 6.89 -18.91
CA ALA A 72 0.51 7.00 -18.91
C ALA A 72 0.97 8.46 -19.04
N ALA A 73 0.35 9.24 -19.94
CA ALA A 73 0.68 10.65 -20.14
C ALA A 73 0.30 11.53 -18.95
N LEU A 74 -0.82 11.25 -18.28
CA LEU A 74 -1.25 11.97 -17.08
C LEU A 74 -0.26 11.72 -15.92
N ILE A 75 0.20 10.48 -15.75
CA ILE A 75 1.15 10.11 -14.70
C ILE A 75 2.54 10.69 -14.99
N LEU A 76 3.08 10.49 -16.19
CA LEU A 76 4.44 10.94 -16.53
C LEU A 76 4.52 12.46 -16.77
N GLY A 77 3.42 13.11 -17.12
CA GLY A 77 3.34 14.54 -17.37
C GLY A 77 3.30 15.39 -16.10
N ASN A 78 3.01 14.78 -14.94
CA ASN A 78 3.05 15.43 -13.63
C ASN A 78 4.31 15.00 -12.87
N GLU A 79 5.10 15.95 -12.39
CA GLU A 79 6.41 15.70 -11.78
C GLU A 79 6.33 14.83 -10.52
N GLU A 80 5.36 15.08 -9.65
CA GLU A 80 5.15 14.35 -8.40
C GLU A 80 4.66 12.91 -8.66
N LYS A 81 3.69 12.76 -9.57
CA LYS A 81 3.17 11.43 -9.98
C LYS A 81 4.24 10.59 -10.67
N ARG A 82 5.05 11.22 -11.53
CA ARG A 82 6.19 10.58 -12.18
C ARG A 82 7.23 10.11 -11.17
N HIS A 83 7.59 10.93 -10.19
CA HIS A 83 8.55 10.55 -9.14
C HIS A 83 8.09 9.29 -8.39
N ARG A 84 6.84 9.26 -7.93
CA ARG A 84 6.26 8.09 -7.25
C ARG A 84 6.26 6.85 -8.15
N TYR A 85 5.90 7.03 -9.41
CA TYR A 85 5.91 5.96 -10.40
C TYR A 85 7.34 5.41 -10.63
N ASP A 86 8.33 6.30 -10.61
CA ASP A 86 9.72 5.90 -10.77
C ASP A 86 10.27 5.10 -9.58
N GLU A 87 9.88 5.48 -8.36
CA GLU A 87 10.19 4.73 -7.14
C GLU A 87 9.57 3.33 -7.18
N MET A 88 8.32 3.20 -7.61
CA MET A 88 7.65 1.90 -7.76
C MET A 88 8.42 0.97 -8.70
N LEU A 89 8.76 1.45 -9.91
CA LEU A 89 9.53 0.68 -10.88
C LEU A 89 10.93 0.30 -10.37
N ARG A 90 11.54 1.13 -9.52
CA ARG A 90 12.84 0.83 -8.88
C ARG A 90 12.71 -0.32 -7.87
N LEU A 91 11.64 -0.32 -7.08
CA LEU A 91 11.35 -1.38 -6.12
C LEU A 91 11.02 -2.71 -6.81
N GLU A 92 10.26 -2.66 -7.90
CA GLU A 92 9.91 -3.83 -8.70
C GLU A 92 11.16 -4.47 -9.33
N GLN A 93 12.04 -3.67 -9.92
CA GLN A 93 13.33 -4.15 -10.44
C GLN A 93 14.22 -4.76 -9.33
N ALA A 94 14.22 -4.16 -8.13
CA ALA A 94 14.97 -4.71 -6.99
C ALA A 94 14.39 -6.05 -6.51
N ALA A 95 13.07 -6.25 -6.62
CA ALA A 95 12.41 -7.50 -6.28
C ALA A 95 12.72 -8.62 -7.30
N ASP A 96 12.73 -8.31 -8.60
CA ASP A 96 13.07 -9.28 -9.65
C ASP A 96 14.54 -9.72 -9.60
N VAL A 97 15.46 -8.82 -9.21
CA VAL A 97 16.87 -9.16 -8.97
C VAL A 97 17.03 -10.09 -7.76
N LYS A 98 16.22 -9.93 -6.71
CA LYS A 98 16.20 -10.85 -5.56
C LYS A 98 15.60 -12.21 -5.89
N LYS A 99 14.63 -12.26 -6.81
CA LYS A 99 13.95 -13.51 -7.24
C LYS A 99 14.78 -14.34 -8.22
N SER A 100 15.76 -13.72 -8.89
CA SER A 100 16.64 -14.37 -9.89
C SER A 100 18.01 -14.77 -9.35
N ALA A 101 18.29 -14.56 -8.05
CA ALA A 101 19.53 -14.99 -7.41
C ALA A 101 19.52 -16.53 -7.14
N PRO A 102 20.51 -17.32 -7.61
CA PRO A 102 20.57 -18.74 -7.31
C PRO A 102 20.92 -19.01 -5.84
N LEU A 103 20.24 -19.98 -5.21
CA LEU A 103 20.64 -20.55 -3.92
C LEU A 103 22.03 -21.20 -4.04
N HIS A 104 23.07 -20.54 -3.52
CA HIS A 104 24.38 -21.16 -3.31
C HIS A 104 24.40 -21.89 -1.96
N THR A 105 24.46 -23.22 -2.03
CA THR A 105 24.92 -24.11 -0.96
C THR A 105 26.41 -23.84 -0.73
N PRO A 106 26.91 -23.73 0.52
CA PRO A 106 28.33 -23.46 0.75
C PRO A 106 29.16 -24.72 0.48
N GLU A 107 29.92 -24.71 -0.61
CA GLU A 107 30.85 -25.78 -0.98
C GLU A 107 32.18 -25.64 -0.22
N VAL A 108 32.56 -26.72 0.46
CA VAL A 108 33.79 -26.86 1.25
C VAL A 108 35.01 -26.86 0.33
N LYS A 109 35.98 -26.00 0.64
CA LYS A 109 37.28 -25.88 -0.03
C LYS A 109 38.02 -27.23 -0.08
N TYR A 110 38.39 -27.65 -1.30
CA TYR A 110 39.59 -28.47 -1.50
C TYR A 110 40.47 -27.91 -2.61
N SER A 111 41.76 -27.96 -2.31
CA SER A 111 42.90 -27.35 -2.99
C SER A 111 43.22 -27.99 -4.35
N GLN A 112 43.80 -27.19 -5.25
CA GLN A 112 44.36 -27.59 -6.54
C GLN A 112 45.36 -28.75 -6.44
N PRO A 113 45.58 -29.46 -7.57
CA PRO A 113 46.95 -29.42 -8.10
C PRO A 113 47.06 -29.25 -9.63
N VAL A 114 48.01 -28.37 -9.98
CA VAL A 114 49.10 -28.50 -10.98
C VAL A 114 48.77 -28.84 -12.45
N ALA A 115 49.21 -27.93 -13.33
CA ALA A 115 49.24 -28.05 -14.78
C ALA A 115 50.36 -28.95 -15.31
N VAL A 116 50.10 -29.65 -16.42
CA VAL A 116 51.14 -30.16 -17.35
C VAL A 116 50.70 -29.90 -18.79
N LYS A 117 51.63 -29.33 -19.57
CA LYS A 117 51.53 -28.90 -20.98
C LYS A 117 51.54 -30.09 -21.95
N GLN A 118 50.95 -29.92 -23.17
CA GLN A 118 51.65 -30.22 -24.43
C GLN A 118 50.97 -29.67 -25.69
N ASP A 119 51.83 -29.49 -26.71
CA ASP A 119 51.77 -28.62 -27.89
C ASP A 119 51.03 -29.16 -29.15
N LYS A 120 50.59 -28.18 -29.98
CA LYS A 120 50.56 -28.06 -31.45
C LYS A 120 50.26 -29.26 -32.38
N ALA A 121 49.32 -29.05 -33.31
CA ALA A 121 49.60 -28.94 -34.77
C ALA A 121 48.33 -28.54 -35.58
N SER A 122 48.55 -27.82 -36.69
CA SER A 122 47.66 -27.37 -37.79
C SER A 122 48.38 -27.77 -39.12
N PRO A 123 47.97 -27.49 -40.38
CA PRO A 123 46.72 -26.99 -41.02
C PRO A 123 46.35 -27.76 -42.35
N GLU A 124 45.30 -27.34 -43.08
CA GLU A 124 45.24 -27.16 -44.57
C GLU A 124 43.81 -26.68 -45.00
N ALA A 125 43.61 -25.47 -45.56
CA ALA A 125 43.65 -25.02 -46.99
C ALA A 125 42.37 -25.42 -47.80
N ALA A 126 41.69 -24.62 -48.65
CA ALA A 126 42.06 -23.46 -49.47
C ALA A 126 40.81 -22.70 -50.08
N THR A 127 40.96 -21.38 -50.35
CA THR A 127 40.59 -20.52 -51.54
C THR A 127 39.22 -20.66 -52.29
N SER A 128 38.54 -19.67 -52.92
CA SER A 128 38.88 -18.45 -53.71
C SER A 128 37.63 -17.59 -54.11
N LYS A 129 37.85 -16.30 -54.47
CA LYS A 129 36.98 -15.23 -55.09
C LYS A 129 36.74 -15.46 -56.63
N PRO A 130 36.17 -14.56 -57.52
CA PRO A 130 35.35 -13.31 -57.45
C PRO A 130 34.17 -13.16 -58.51
N ALA A 131 33.55 -11.96 -58.58
CA ALA A 131 32.43 -11.41 -59.41
C ALA A 131 32.67 -11.28 -60.96
N PRO A 132 31.81 -10.69 -61.89
CA PRO A 132 31.22 -9.31 -61.84
C PRO A 132 29.93 -8.93 -62.68
N ALA A 133 29.50 -7.65 -62.53
CA ALA A 133 28.92 -6.67 -63.51
C ALA A 133 27.47 -6.87 -64.06
N ARG A 134 26.62 -5.88 -64.47
CA ARG A 134 26.54 -4.40 -64.68
C ARG A 134 25.04 -4.15 -65.06
N THR A 135 24.31 -3.04 -64.80
CA THR A 135 24.33 -1.71 -65.46
C THR A 135 23.26 -0.76 -64.88
N LYS A 136 23.59 0.55 -64.88
CA LYS A 136 22.82 1.81 -64.66
C LYS A 136 21.86 2.13 -65.87
N PRO A 137 21.01 3.19 -65.94
CA PRO A 137 21.17 4.53 -65.33
C PRO A 137 19.94 5.38 -64.88
N LYS A 138 20.31 6.46 -64.17
CA LYS A 138 19.64 7.73 -63.76
C LYS A 138 19.27 8.61 -64.99
N PRO A 139 18.55 9.77 -64.91
CA PRO A 139 19.12 10.99 -64.27
C PRO A 139 18.20 12.17 -63.80
N LYS A 140 18.80 13.01 -62.92
CA LYS A 140 18.79 14.51 -62.85
C LYS A 140 17.49 15.22 -62.40
N LYS A 141 17.47 16.35 -61.68
CA LYS A 141 18.37 17.49 -61.29
C LYS A 141 17.67 18.17 -60.07
N GLY A 142 18.22 19.03 -59.21
CA GLY A 142 19.46 19.81 -59.13
C GLY A 142 19.49 20.50 -57.74
N THR A 143 20.68 20.72 -57.15
CA THR A 143 21.37 22.04 -57.04
C THR A 143 20.74 22.98 -56.00
N SER A 144 21.42 23.61 -55.05
CA SER A 144 22.87 23.80 -54.79
C SER A 144 23.08 24.66 -53.53
N SER A 145 24.32 24.58 -52.99
CA SER A 145 25.07 25.63 -52.25
C SER A 145 24.75 25.80 -50.74
N GLN A 146 25.62 25.60 -49.73
CA GLN A 146 27.03 26.00 -49.48
C GLN A 146 27.19 27.55 -49.50
N LEU A 147 27.80 28.31 -48.58
CA LEU A 147 28.79 28.13 -47.48
C LEU A 147 28.68 29.40 -46.53
N PRO A 148 29.57 29.69 -45.54
CA PRO A 148 29.25 30.28 -44.22
C PRO A 148 29.85 31.69 -44.01
N PHE A 149 29.71 32.30 -42.82
CA PHE A 149 30.67 33.33 -42.38
C PHE A 149 30.74 33.47 -40.85
N LEU A 150 31.97 33.71 -40.38
CA LEU A 150 32.42 33.87 -39.00
C LEU A 150 32.36 35.34 -38.53
N LEU A 151 32.51 35.51 -37.21
CA LEU A 151 33.09 36.65 -36.44
C LEU A 151 32.21 37.85 -36.07
N GLY A 152 32.29 38.23 -34.79
CA GLY A 152 32.11 39.63 -34.34
C GLY A 152 31.61 39.81 -32.91
N ILE A 153 32.54 40.00 -31.96
CA ILE A 153 32.29 40.63 -30.65
C ILE A 153 32.19 42.14 -30.86
N PHE A 154 31.23 42.84 -30.24
CA PHE A 154 31.38 44.20 -29.73
C PHE A 154 30.38 44.49 -28.60
N VAL A 155 30.76 45.46 -27.77
CA VAL A 155 30.31 45.72 -26.39
C VAL A 155 29.50 47.04 -26.34
N ILE A 156 28.85 47.26 -25.18
CA ILE A 156 28.59 48.53 -24.44
C ILE A 156 27.21 49.23 -24.58
N CYS A 157 26.74 49.64 -23.38
CA CYS A 157 25.80 50.71 -22.99
C CYS A 157 24.32 50.31 -22.94
N GLY A 158 23.58 50.43 -21.83
CA GLY A 158 23.78 51.23 -20.61
C GLY A 158 22.55 52.11 -20.36
N VAL A 159 22.28 52.40 -19.08
CA VAL A 159 21.22 53.29 -18.52
C VAL A 159 19.84 52.61 -18.40
N GLY A 160 19.27 52.36 -17.22
CA GLY A 160 19.13 53.18 -16.00
C GLY A 160 17.65 53.61 -15.90
N GLY A 161 16.93 53.65 -14.79
CA GLY A 161 17.15 53.53 -13.35
C GLY A 161 15.83 53.93 -12.64
N LEU A 162 15.88 54.07 -11.30
CA LEU A 162 14.86 54.55 -10.32
C LEU A 162 13.95 53.44 -9.73
N VAL A 163 14.11 52.96 -8.47
CA VAL A 163 14.32 53.57 -7.11
C VAL A 163 13.11 54.43 -6.71
N PHE A 164 12.31 54.12 -5.68
CA PHE A 164 12.49 54.28 -4.21
C PHE A 164 11.31 53.57 -3.49
N ALA A 165 11.50 52.70 -2.49
CA ALA A 165 11.70 52.95 -1.05
C ALA A 165 10.42 53.16 -0.22
N SER A 166 10.27 52.40 0.88
CA SER A 166 9.92 52.93 2.21
C SER A 166 10.05 51.84 3.29
N LEU A 167 10.74 52.21 4.36
CA LEU A 167 11.06 51.44 5.56
C LEU A 167 9.93 51.48 6.61
N ALA A 168 9.92 50.45 7.45
CA ALA A 168 9.72 50.43 8.91
C ALA A 168 8.61 51.30 9.57
N GLY A 169 7.79 50.62 10.40
CA GLY A 169 7.17 51.23 11.57
C GLY A 169 6.02 50.41 12.16
N GLY A 170 6.04 50.18 13.48
CA GLY A 170 4.81 50.13 14.26
C GLY A 170 4.52 48.87 15.08
N LEU A 171 5.27 48.69 16.18
CA LEU A 171 4.70 48.15 17.42
C LEU A 171 3.70 49.20 17.94
N ILE A 172 2.40 48.88 18.02
CA ILE A 172 1.35 49.41 18.94
C ILE A 172 0.01 48.76 18.48
N PHE A 173 -0.43 47.72 19.18
CA PHE A 173 -1.85 47.48 19.44
C PHE A 173 -1.97 46.64 20.72
N TRP A 174 -1.70 47.30 21.84
CA TRP A 174 -2.13 46.87 23.17
C TRP A 174 -3.32 47.75 23.55
N LEU A 175 -4.40 47.11 23.98
CA LEU A 175 -5.62 47.66 24.61
C LEU A 175 -6.44 48.68 23.82
N LEU A 176 -7.71 48.37 23.59
CA LEU A 176 -8.79 48.73 24.51
C LEU A 176 -10.15 48.31 23.91
N SER A 177 -10.77 47.31 24.50
CA SER A 177 -12.22 47.28 24.64
C SER A 177 -12.51 46.73 26.01
N SER A 178 -12.81 47.69 26.86
CA SER A 178 -13.02 47.64 28.30
C SER A 178 -14.33 46.98 28.70
N ASN A 179 -14.25 46.16 29.74
CA ASN A 179 -15.06 46.17 30.97
C ASN A 179 -16.43 46.87 30.99
N LEU A 180 -17.42 46.13 31.53
CA LEU A 180 -18.42 46.54 32.53
C LEU A 180 -18.50 45.35 33.54
N VAL A 181 -18.06 45.44 34.80
CA VAL A 181 -18.71 46.04 36.01
C VAL A 181 -20.01 45.30 36.38
N ASP A 182 -20.32 44.82 37.59
CA ASP A 182 -19.69 44.89 38.93
C ASP A 182 -20.25 43.78 39.87
N SER A 183 -19.45 43.47 40.89
CA SER A 183 -19.76 43.21 42.31
C SER A 183 -21.07 42.54 42.80
N SER A 184 -20.89 41.51 43.65
CA SER A 184 -21.36 41.60 45.04
C SER A 184 -20.52 40.71 45.98
N ALA A 185 -19.94 41.37 46.98
CA ALA A 185 -19.28 40.78 48.13
C ALA A 185 -20.32 40.27 49.13
N LEU A 186 -19.99 39.21 49.88
CA LEU A 186 -20.44 39.03 51.25
C LEU A 186 -19.35 38.31 52.05
N SER A 187 -18.73 39.09 52.93
CA SER A 187 -17.82 38.72 54.01
C SER A 187 -18.57 38.12 55.20
N TRP A 188 -17.97 37.14 55.89
CA TRP A 188 -17.84 36.96 57.35
C TRP A 188 -16.70 35.91 57.48
N GLY A 189 -15.68 35.99 58.34
CA GLY A 189 -15.60 36.61 59.66
C GLY A 189 -15.16 35.53 60.65
N GLU A 190 -13.89 35.61 61.07
CA GLU A 190 -13.33 35.13 62.35
C GLU A 190 -13.07 33.63 62.58
N SER A 191 -12.44 33.39 63.73
CA SER A 191 -11.22 32.62 63.96
C SER A 191 -11.30 31.80 65.26
N PHE A 192 -10.28 30.95 65.48
CA PHE A 192 -9.90 30.26 66.75
C PHE A 192 -10.78 29.04 67.15
N THR A 193 -10.29 27.91 67.70
CA THR A 193 -9.09 27.54 68.50
C THR A 193 -8.78 26.01 68.36
N SER A 194 -7.55 25.60 68.74
CA SER A 194 -7.12 24.39 69.53
C SER A 194 -7.72 23.00 69.24
N SER A 195 -7.05 21.84 69.33
CA SER A 195 -5.76 21.32 69.83
C SER A 195 -5.52 20.00 69.03
N GLU A 196 -4.39 19.33 68.95
CA GLU A 196 -3.61 18.73 70.04
C GLU A 196 -2.37 18.07 69.43
N VAL A 197 -1.26 18.15 70.16
CA VAL A 197 0.08 17.69 69.83
C VAL A 197 0.35 16.42 70.62
N VAL A 198 0.93 15.39 69.99
CA VAL A 198 1.71 14.38 70.73
C VAL A 198 3.08 14.24 70.07
N ARG A 199 4.07 14.87 70.70
CA ARG A 199 5.48 14.46 70.66
C ARG A 199 5.72 13.60 71.91
N VAL A 200 6.49 12.52 71.78
CA VAL A 200 7.19 11.92 72.91
C VAL A 200 8.68 11.93 72.61
N SER A 201 9.41 12.39 73.61
CA SER A 201 10.82 12.74 73.69
C SER A 201 11.70 11.60 74.19
N GLU A 202 13.00 11.73 73.92
CA GLU A 202 14.12 10.90 74.36
C GLU A 202 14.43 10.94 75.88
N THR A 203 15.36 10.05 76.30
CA THR A 203 16.35 10.10 77.42
C THR A 203 16.04 9.32 78.73
N PRO A 204 17.04 9.04 79.62
CA PRO A 204 18.10 8.02 79.46
C PRO A 204 18.43 7.22 80.77
N LEU A 205 19.49 6.40 80.71
CA LEU A 205 20.35 5.86 81.80
C LEU A 205 19.79 4.92 82.88
N SER A 206 20.48 3.78 83.05
CA SER A 206 20.89 3.28 84.38
C SER A 206 22.17 2.45 84.27
N GLU A 207 23.24 2.95 84.90
CA GLU A 207 24.40 2.18 85.35
C GLU A 207 23.97 1.21 86.46
N GLU A 208 24.49 -0.02 86.44
CA GLU A 208 24.62 -0.80 87.66
C GLU A 208 25.97 -1.53 87.67
N THR A 209 26.80 -1.15 88.64
CA THR A 209 28.09 -1.74 88.99
C THR A 209 27.84 -2.84 90.01
N ILE A 210 28.26 -4.09 89.75
CA ILE A 210 28.49 -5.09 90.79
C ILE A 210 29.85 -5.77 90.54
N ASP A 211 30.56 -5.94 91.65
CA ASP A 211 31.97 -6.25 91.85
C ASP A 211 32.25 -7.78 91.95
N SER A 212 33.50 -8.09 91.59
CA SER A 212 34.41 -9.25 91.83
C SER A 212 33.95 -10.66 92.27
N SER A 213 34.47 -11.67 91.55
CA SER A 213 35.45 -12.71 92.02
C SER A 213 35.62 -13.78 90.91
N THR A 214 36.78 -13.89 90.27
CA THR A 214 37.88 -14.85 90.52
C THR A 214 37.49 -16.32 90.35
N ASP A 215 37.77 -16.93 89.19
CA ASP A 215 38.85 -17.94 89.05
C ASP A 215 38.94 -18.53 87.63
N GLU A 216 40.08 -19.15 87.39
CA GLU A 216 40.76 -19.44 86.14
C GLU A 216 40.13 -20.48 85.19
N ASN A 217 40.67 -20.46 83.96
CA ASN A 217 40.88 -21.59 83.05
C ASN A 217 39.75 -21.95 82.09
N SER A 218 39.81 -21.43 80.85
CA SER A 218 40.15 -22.24 79.67
C SER A 218 40.03 -21.40 78.40
N THR A 219 41.16 -21.22 77.73
CA THR A 219 41.28 -20.72 76.36
C THR A 219 40.52 -21.62 75.38
N GLU A 220 39.50 -21.09 74.74
CA GLU A 220 39.12 -21.50 73.38
C GLU A 220 38.70 -20.26 72.59
N THR A 221 39.65 -19.80 71.79
CA THR A 221 39.54 -18.68 70.86
C THR A 221 38.68 -19.13 69.68
N THR A 222 37.37 -18.91 69.72
CA THR A 222 36.58 -18.82 68.49
C THR A 222 36.79 -17.42 67.91
N ASP A 223 37.94 -17.27 67.26
CA ASP A 223 38.28 -16.13 66.42
C ASP A 223 37.26 -16.08 65.28
N THR A 224 36.15 -15.38 65.53
CA THR A 224 35.18 -15.05 64.49
C THR A 224 35.82 -13.94 63.69
N LYS A 225 36.75 -14.33 62.82
CA LYS A 225 37.40 -13.45 61.85
C LYS A 225 36.32 -12.97 60.91
N GLU A 226 35.69 -11.85 61.27
CA GLU A 226 34.83 -11.08 60.41
C GLU A 226 35.71 -10.64 59.23
N LEU A 227 35.70 -11.44 58.16
CA LEU A 227 36.37 -11.15 56.91
C LEU A 227 35.63 -9.97 56.29
N THR A 228 35.98 -8.75 56.69
CA THR A 228 35.79 -7.57 55.86
C THR A 228 36.85 -7.67 54.76
N PRO A 229 36.53 -8.08 53.53
CA PRO A 229 37.48 -8.07 52.45
C PRO A 229 37.85 -6.63 52.19
N SER A 230 39.09 -6.44 51.76
CA SER A 230 39.53 -5.14 51.27
C SER A 230 38.60 -4.68 50.14
N LEU A 231 38.34 -3.37 50.05
CA LEU A 231 37.54 -2.73 49.00
C LEU A 231 38.00 -3.13 47.56
N GLN A 232 39.19 -3.72 47.41
CA GLN A 232 39.78 -4.18 46.16
C GLN A 232 39.26 -5.55 45.69
N GLU A 233 38.59 -6.33 46.54
CA GLU A 233 38.08 -7.67 46.16
C GLU A 233 36.63 -7.66 45.66
N VAL A 234 35.89 -6.56 45.85
CA VAL A 234 34.48 -6.43 45.45
C VAL A 234 34.39 -6.00 43.97
N PRO A 235 33.59 -6.68 43.12
CA PRO A 235 33.29 -6.18 41.77
C PRO A 235 32.72 -4.76 41.84
N GLN A 236 33.23 -3.84 41.03
CA GLN A 236 32.72 -2.47 40.93
C GLN A 236 32.07 -2.29 39.57
N LEU A 237 30.91 -1.64 39.53
CA LEU A 237 30.27 -1.22 38.28
C LEU A 237 30.44 0.29 38.11
N GLN A 238 30.95 0.70 36.96
CA GLN A 238 31.01 2.11 36.60
C GLN A 238 29.60 2.68 36.36
N ALA A 239 29.47 3.99 36.47
CA ALA A 239 28.25 4.72 36.11
C ALA A 239 27.82 4.37 34.68
N ILE A 240 26.57 3.90 34.53
CA ILE A 240 25.90 3.71 33.24
C ILE A 240 25.06 4.96 33.00
N SER A 241 25.28 5.63 31.87
CA SER A 241 24.49 6.80 31.48
C SER A 241 23.05 6.42 31.18
N GLU A 242 22.12 7.37 31.33
CA GLU A 242 20.75 7.18 30.89
C GLU A 242 20.71 6.79 29.40
N GLN A 243 19.85 5.84 29.08
CA GLN A 243 19.67 5.32 27.72
C GLN A 243 18.36 5.86 27.16
N SER A 244 18.33 6.13 25.86
CA SER A 244 17.11 6.50 25.14
C SER A 244 17.03 5.63 23.89
N ILE A 245 15.96 4.86 23.76
CA ILE A 245 15.80 3.85 22.72
C ILE A 245 14.40 3.93 22.10
N PRO A 246 14.22 3.56 20.83
CA PRO A 246 12.89 3.38 20.25
C PRO A 246 12.23 2.11 20.79
N GLU A 247 10.91 2.11 20.92
CA GLU A 247 10.14 0.87 21.10
C GLU A 247 10.16 -0.02 19.85
N LEU A 248 9.77 -1.29 20.02
CA LEU A 248 9.67 -2.32 18.97
C LEU A 248 11.00 -2.67 18.27
N GLU A 249 12.10 -2.04 18.66
CA GLU A 249 13.45 -2.35 18.21
C GLU A 249 14.25 -3.11 19.29
N PRO A 250 15.08 -4.10 18.88
CA PRO A 250 15.91 -4.82 19.83
C PRO A 250 17.03 -3.92 20.37
N TYR A 251 17.12 -3.86 21.68
CA TYR A 251 18.16 -3.20 22.46
C TYR A 251 19.11 -4.24 23.08
N SER A 252 20.41 -3.91 23.08
CA SER A 252 21.44 -4.70 23.73
C SER A 252 22.45 -3.81 24.44
N LEU A 253 22.84 -4.19 25.67
CA LEU A 253 23.89 -3.52 26.44
C LEU A 253 24.85 -4.54 27.04
N ASP A 254 26.14 -4.41 26.72
CA ASP A 254 27.20 -5.20 27.35
C ASP A 254 27.62 -4.55 28.68
N LEU A 255 27.18 -5.14 29.79
CA LEU A 255 27.52 -4.66 31.14
C LEU A 255 28.96 -5.00 31.54
N ASP A 256 29.60 -5.98 30.90
CA ASP A 256 30.98 -6.35 31.22
C ASP A 256 31.95 -5.22 30.92
N ALA A 257 31.64 -4.40 29.91
CA ALA A 257 32.36 -3.17 29.59
C ALA A 257 32.40 -2.14 30.75
N TYR A 258 31.46 -2.23 31.69
CA TYR A 258 31.35 -1.33 32.85
C TYR A 258 31.91 -1.95 34.13
N LYS A 259 32.31 -3.22 34.09
CA LYS A 259 32.86 -3.94 35.23
C LYS A 259 34.32 -3.57 35.46
N LYS A 260 34.63 -3.19 36.69
CA LYS A 260 36.00 -3.02 37.20
C LYS A 260 36.22 -4.01 38.34
N GLN A 261 37.09 -4.99 38.10
CA GLN A 261 37.46 -5.99 39.08
C GLN A 261 38.98 -6.11 39.13
N ALA A 262 39.56 -6.02 40.33
CA ALA A 262 41.00 -6.18 40.50
C ALA A 262 41.46 -7.65 40.46
N THR A 263 40.52 -8.58 40.71
CA THR A 263 40.75 -10.04 40.72
C THR A 263 40.20 -10.69 39.43
N LYS A 264 40.73 -11.86 39.06
CA LYS A 264 40.22 -12.66 37.93
C LYS A 264 39.16 -13.70 38.33
N LYS A 265 38.54 -13.53 39.51
CA LYS A 265 37.50 -14.46 39.97
C LYS A 265 36.25 -14.31 39.09
N PRO A 266 35.55 -15.40 38.74
CA PRO A 266 34.33 -15.31 37.95
C PRO A 266 33.24 -14.55 38.70
N VAL A 267 32.41 -13.84 37.94
CA VAL A 267 31.28 -13.07 38.44
C VAL A 267 29.99 -13.61 37.84
N ARG A 268 28.88 -13.37 38.53
CA ARG A 268 27.53 -13.63 38.06
C ARG A 268 26.78 -12.31 37.93
N TRP A 269 26.03 -12.17 36.85
CA TRP A 269 25.17 -11.01 36.59
C TRP A 269 23.73 -11.29 36.98
N LEU A 270 23.08 -10.32 37.62
CA LEU A 270 21.69 -10.43 38.06
C LEU A 270 20.93 -9.14 37.73
N LEU A 271 19.77 -9.29 37.08
CA LEU A 271 18.79 -8.22 36.88
C LEU A 271 17.83 -8.24 38.08
N THR A 272 17.95 -7.26 38.98
CA THR A 272 17.11 -7.18 40.20
C THR A 272 15.88 -6.31 40.02
N LYS A 273 15.90 -5.41 39.04
CA LYS A 273 14.76 -4.60 38.62
C LYS A 273 14.87 -4.27 37.13
N GLY A 274 13.79 -4.47 36.39
CA GLY A 274 13.71 -4.11 34.97
C GLY A 274 12.26 -4.26 34.46
N PRO A 275 11.98 -3.73 33.26
CA PRO A 275 10.70 -3.94 32.57
C PRO A 275 10.48 -5.41 32.19
N GLU A 276 9.22 -5.78 31.95
CA GLU A 276 8.85 -7.11 31.45
C GLU A 276 9.55 -7.40 30.10
N GLY A 277 10.05 -8.63 29.93
CA GLY A 277 10.76 -9.08 28.73
C GLY A 277 12.23 -8.65 28.66
N MET A 278 12.76 -7.93 29.66
CA MET A 278 14.19 -7.65 29.76
C MET A 278 14.92 -8.87 30.34
N GLU A 279 15.95 -9.31 29.64
CA GLU A 279 16.76 -10.48 29.99
C GLU A 279 18.22 -10.08 30.17
N LEU A 280 18.91 -10.69 31.12
CA LEU A 280 20.34 -10.50 31.35
C LEU A 280 21.03 -11.85 31.37
N ASP A 281 22.00 -12.04 30.48
CA ASP A 281 22.85 -13.23 30.50
C ASP A 281 23.74 -13.23 31.75
N GLU A 282 23.59 -14.26 32.58
CA GLU A 282 24.24 -14.33 33.89
C GLU A 282 25.78 -14.47 33.80
N GLU A 283 26.31 -14.94 32.67
CA GLU A 283 27.74 -15.21 32.47
C GLU A 283 28.43 -14.07 31.72
N SER A 284 27.86 -13.62 30.60
CA SER A 284 28.44 -12.61 29.73
C SER A 284 28.11 -11.18 30.15
N GLY A 285 27.07 -10.97 30.95
CA GLY A 285 26.59 -9.62 31.28
C GLY A 285 25.88 -8.91 30.13
N LEU A 286 25.42 -9.66 29.12
CA LEU A 286 24.69 -9.09 27.99
C LEU A 286 23.22 -8.89 28.37
N LEU A 287 22.80 -7.63 28.49
CA LEU A 287 21.42 -7.24 28.70
C LEU A 287 20.72 -7.14 27.34
N LEU A 288 19.57 -7.80 27.19
CA LEU A 288 18.73 -7.79 26.00
C LEU A 288 17.32 -7.35 26.35
N TRP A 289 16.73 -6.52 25.49
CA TRP A 289 15.33 -6.12 25.64
C TRP A 289 14.76 -5.68 24.29
N THR A 290 13.49 -5.98 24.02
CA THR A 290 12.74 -5.39 22.89
C THR A 290 11.47 -4.80 23.49
N PRO A 291 11.42 -3.48 23.74
CA PRO A 291 10.23 -2.85 24.30
C PRO A 291 9.03 -3.09 23.41
N THR A 292 7.89 -3.46 23.99
CA THR A 292 6.61 -3.55 23.27
C THR A 292 5.98 -2.16 23.12
N GLU A 293 4.98 -2.04 22.25
CA GLU A 293 4.14 -0.83 22.10
C GLU A 293 3.57 -0.33 23.44
N ALA A 294 3.21 -1.23 24.35
CA ALA A 294 2.66 -0.83 25.65
C ALA A 294 3.72 -0.29 26.63
N GLN A 295 5.00 -0.34 26.23
CA GLN A 295 6.14 0.11 27.02
C GLN A 295 6.73 1.43 26.51
N GLY A 296 6.15 2.03 25.46
CA GLY A 296 6.45 3.39 25.01
C GLY A 296 5.18 4.27 25.04
N PRO A 297 5.33 5.61 25.16
CA PRO A 297 6.51 6.32 25.63
C PRO A 297 6.59 6.28 27.17
N GLU A 298 7.65 5.69 27.75
CA GLU A 298 7.82 5.58 29.20
C GLU A 298 9.30 5.50 29.63
N LYS A 299 9.60 5.89 30.88
CA LYS A 299 10.94 5.78 31.48
C LYS A 299 11.01 4.66 32.52
N TYR A 300 11.85 3.67 32.28
CA TYR A 300 12.06 2.52 33.17
C TYR A 300 13.31 2.68 34.02
N GLN A 301 13.23 2.20 35.26
CA GLN A 301 14.38 2.10 36.17
C GLN A 301 14.91 0.66 36.14
N VAL A 302 16.18 0.52 35.79
CA VAL A 302 16.88 -0.77 35.70
C VAL A 302 17.90 -0.86 36.83
N THR A 303 17.96 -2.00 37.49
CA THR A 303 18.93 -2.29 38.54
C THR A 303 19.60 -3.62 38.26
N VAL A 304 20.93 -3.59 38.19
CA VAL A 304 21.76 -4.75 37.89
C VAL A 304 22.81 -4.94 38.96
N LYS A 305 23.11 -6.20 39.27
CA LYS A 305 24.17 -6.60 40.19
C LYS A 305 25.21 -7.45 39.47
N CYS A 306 26.46 -7.26 39.85
CA CYS A 306 27.59 -8.10 39.49
C CYS A 306 28.20 -8.64 40.78
N GLU A 307 28.00 -9.92 41.08
CA GLU A 307 28.45 -10.57 42.33
C GLU A 307 29.53 -11.60 42.06
N LEU A 308 30.42 -11.86 43.03
CA LEU A 308 31.37 -12.97 42.92
C LEU A 308 30.63 -14.30 43.03
N GLN A 309 30.90 -15.23 42.10
CA GLN A 309 30.19 -16.52 42.04
C GLN A 309 30.36 -17.35 43.33
N ASP A 310 31.56 -17.33 43.92
CA ASP A 310 31.88 -18.08 45.14
C ASP A 310 31.53 -17.29 46.43
N SER A 311 31.12 -16.03 46.33
CA SER A 311 30.85 -15.17 47.48
C SER A 311 29.86 -14.05 47.12
N PRO A 312 28.55 -14.36 46.97
CA PRO A 312 27.52 -13.44 46.50
C PRO A 312 27.34 -12.17 47.34
N GLN A 313 27.75 -12.19 48.61
CA GLN A 313 27.72 -11.02 49.49
C GLN A 313 28.64 -9.88 49.03
N TRP A 314 29.59 -10.17 48.13
CA TRP A 314 30.47 -9.18 47.51
C TRP A 314 29.99 -8.88 46.10
N PHE A 315 29.25 -7.78 45.97
CA PHE A 315 28.67 -7.36 44.70
C PHE A 315 28.84 -5.87 44.45
N GLY A 316 28.93 -5.51 43.17
CA GLY A 316 28.69 -4.17 42.67
C GLY A 316 27.25 -4.06 42.18
N GLU A 317 26.59 -2.95 42.48
CA GLU A 317 25.24 -2.67 42.02
C GLU A 317 25.22 -1.37 41.22
N GLN A 318 24.43 -1.34 40.15
CA GLN A 318 24.19 -0.15 39.37
C GLN A 318 22.71 0.07 39.10
N HIS A 319 22.33 1.34 39.10
CA HIS A 319 21.01 1.83 38.75
C HIS A 319 21.14 2.80 37.58
N PHE A 320 20.33 2.61 36.56
CA PHE A 320 20.24 3.53 35.44
C PHE A 320 18.82 3.50 34.89
N SER A 321 18.49 4.48 34.07
CA SER A 321 17.18 4.56 33.44
C SER A 321 17.26 4.38 31.94
N ILE A 322 16.24 3.73 31.38
CA ILE A 322 16.01 3.64 29.94
C ILE A 322 14.70 4.37 29.63
N GLU A 323 14.79 5.41 28.81
CA GLU A 323 13.63 6.08 28.21
C GLU A 323 13.28 5.38 26.89
N VAL A 324 12.05 4.90 26.78
CA VAL A 324 11.51 4.31 25.56
C VAL A 324 10.72 5.39 24.83
N ASN A 325 11.11 5.65 23.59
CA ASN A 325 10.46 6.62 22.73
C ASN A 325 9.40 5.93 21.86
N GLU A 326 8.27 6.61 21.69
CA GLU A 326 7.19 6.25 20.77
C GLU A 326 7.71 6.04 19.34
N VAL A 327 7.26 4.96 18.70
CA VAL A 327 7.51 4.67 17.29
C VAL A 327 6.17 4.42 16.59
N ILE A 328 5.69 5.48 15.93
CA ILE A 328 4.45 5.46 15.16
C ILE A 328 4.42 4.26 14.19
N GLN A 329 3.49 3.35 14.39
CA GLN A 329 3.18 2.21 13.52
C GLN A 329 2.20 2.61 12.42
N PRO A 330 2.29 2.02 11.22
CA PRO A 330 1.28 2.20 10.19
C PRO A 330 -0.05 1.58 10.63
N PRO A 331 -1.20 2.07 10.11
CA PRO A 331 -2.49 1.46 10.39
C PRO A 331 -2.52 -0.02 9.99
N GLU A 332 -3.13 -0.86 10.83
CA GLU A 332 -3.42 -2.25 10.49
C GLU A 332 -4.69 -2.29 9.64
N VAL A 333 -4.59 -2.84 8.42
CA VAL A 333 -5.71 -2.88 7.46
C VAL A 333 -6.07 -4.31 7.11
N GLY A 334 -7.34 -4.66 7.28
CA GLY A 334 -7.92 -5.94 6.91
C GLY A 334 -8.10 -6.08 5.40
N LYS A 335 -8.31 -7.32 4.94
CA LYS A 335 -8.57 -7.61 3.52
C LYS A 335 -9.99 -7.19 3.14
N VAL A 336 -10.15 -6.54 1.99
CA VAL A 336 -11.45 -6.23 1.39
C VAL A 336 -11.68 -7.18 0.20
N GLY A 337 -12.79 -7.92 0.23
CA GLY A 337 -13.19 -8.83 -0.85
C GLY A 337 -13.73 -8.10 -2.07
N GLU A 338 -13.92 -8.82 -3.18
CA GLU A 338 -14.54 -8.27 -4.39
C GLU A 338 -16.00 -7.88 -4.13
N GLN A 339 -16.34 -6.66 -4.55
CA GLN A 339 -17.68 -6.09 -4.47
C GLN A 339 -18.33 -6.15 -5.84
N VAL A 340 -19.44 -6.86 -5.98
CA VAL A 340 -20.19 -6.88 -7.25
C VAL A 340 -21.34 -5.88 -7.16
N VAL A 341 -21.34 -4.91 -8.07
CA VAL A 341 -22.34 -3.83 -8.10
C VAL A 341 -23.06 -3.84 -9.43
N ILE A 342 -24.39 -3.88 -9.36
CA ILE A 342 -25.23 -3.66 -10.53
C ILE A 342 -25.26 -2.17 -10.83
N ALA A 343 -24.87 -1.78 -12.03
CA ALA A 343 -24.87 -0.40 -12.47
C ALA A 343 -26.25 0.26 -12.26
N GLY A 344 -26.23 1.48 -11.72
CA GLY A 344 -27.40 2.22 -11.27
C GLY A 344 -27.77 1.98 -9.80
N ARG A 345 -27.14 1.00 -9.12
CA ARG A 345 -27.31 0.76 -7.68
C ARG A 345 -26.15 1.35 -6.88
N GLY A 346 -26.41 1.66 -5.61
CA GLY A 346 -25.39 2.15 -4.69
C GLY A 346 -24.50 1.03 -4.14
N LEU A 347 -23.24 1.37 -3.84
CA LEU A 347 -22.33 0.56 -3.04
C LEU A 347 -22.06 1.29 -1.72
N ASN A 348 -21.99 0.52 -0.64
CA ASN A 348 -21.51 0.98 0.65
C ASN A 348 -20.64 -0.12 1.27
N VAL A 349 -19.37 0.20 1.54
CA VAL A 349 -18.38 -0.74 2.06
C VAL A 349 -17.54 -0.06 3.13
N GLN A 350 -17.49 -0.68 4.30
CA GLN A 350 -16.60 -0.26 5.37
C GLN A 350 -15.17 -0.73 5.10
N ILE A 351 -14.19 0.19 5.10
CA ILE A 351 -12.78 -0.19 5.06
C ILE A 351 -12.34 -0.63 6.47
N PRO A 352 -11.89 -1.88 6.65
CA PRO A 352 -11.55 -2.40 7.97
C PRO A 352 -10.11 -2.01 8.34
N ALA A 353 -9.93 -0.84 8.95
CA ALA A 353 -8.63 -0.42 9.48
C ALA A 353 -8.71 -0.08 10.98
N LYS A 354 -7.60 -0.26 11.69
CA LYS A 354 -7.44 0.13 13.08
C LYS A 354 -6.03 0.64 13.34
N ASP A 355 -5.93 1.56 14.29
CA ASP A 355 -4.65 2.02 14.81
C ASP A 355 -4.18 1.07 15.92
N THR A 356 -2.88 0.80 15.97
CA THR A 356 -2.26 -0.06 16.98
C THR A 356 -1.37 0.70 17.95
N ASN A 357 -1.25 2.02 17.79
CA ASN A 357 -0.38 2.85 18.61
C ASN A 357 -1.00 3.07 20.00
N LEU A 358 -0.17 3.40 21.00
CA LEU A 358 -0.64 3.70 22.36
C LEU A 358 -0.15 5.07 22.86
N PRO A 359 -1.04 6.07 23.02
CA PRO A 359 -2.48 6.03 22.80
C PRO A 359 -2.85 5.93 21.30
N PRO A 360 -4.05 5.39 20.96
CA PRO A 360 -4.47 5.27 19.58
C PRO A 360 -4.51 6.60 18.84
N ILE A 361 -3.95 6.62 17.64
CA ILE A 361 -3.90 7.77 16.76
C ILE A 361 -5.11 7.75 15.81
N PRO A 362 -5.83 8.88 15.63
CA PRO A 362 -6.91 8.97 14.64
C PRO A 362 -6.44 8.63 13.23
N LEU A 363 -7.29 7.92 12.49
CA LEU A 363 -7.02 7.53 11.11
C LEU A 363 -7.75 8.45 10.13
N LYS A 364 -7.10 8.77 9.01
CA LYS A 364 -7.67 9.50 7.88
C LYS A 364 -7.70 8.66 6.62
N TYR A 365 -8.85 8.62 5.96
CA TYR A 365 -9.08 7.84 4.76
C TYR A 365 -9.15 8.74 3.53
N SER A 366 -8.50 8.32 2.44
CA SER A 366 -8.54 9.05 1.17
C SER A 366 -8.44 8.12 -0.02
N ILE A 367 -8.94 8.57 -1.18
CA ILE A 367 -8.78 7.88 -2.47
C ILE A 367 -7.70 8.63 -3.26
N PRO A 368 -6.45 8.16 -3.29
CA PRO A 368 -5.35 8.86 -3.96
C PRO A 368 -5.52 8.96 -5.49
N LEU A 369 -6.27 8.03 -6.08
CA LEU A 369 -6.60 8.04 -7.50
C LEU A 369 -8.05 7.62 -7.71
N GLU A 370 -8.87 8.57 -8.12
CA GLU A 370 -10.24 8.30 -8.53
C GLU A 370 -10.25 7.73 -9.95
N ASN A 371 -10.48 6.42 -10.07
CA ASN A 371 -10.68 5.73 -11.35
C ASN A 371 -12.14 5.27 -11.55
N LEU A 372 -13.00 5.51 -10.54
CA LEU A 372 -14.42 5.21 -10.58
C LEU A 372 -15.20 6.50 -10.27
N PRO A 373 -15.79 7.16 -11.28
CA PRO A 373 -16.49 8.43 -11.08
C PRO A 373 -17.64 8.33 -10.06
N GLY A 374 -17.74 9.32 -9.18
CA GLY A 374 -18.75 9.39 -8.13
C GLY A 374 -18.49 8.49 -6.91
N LEU A 375 -17.30 7.89 -6.83
CA LEU A 375 -16.85 7.17 -5.65
C LEU A 375 -16.33 8.17 -4.61
N SER A 376 -16.74 8.01 -3.37
CA SER A 376 -16.33 8.83 -2.25
C SER A 376 -16.02 7.96 -1.04
N ILE A 377 -15.17 8.45 -0.15
CA ILE A 377 -14.92 7.83 1.15
C ILE A 377 -15.10 8.88 2.24
N ASP A 378 -15.75 8.49 3.34
CA ASP A 378 -15.75 9.32 4.54
C ASP A 378 -14.33 9.33 5.13
N GLU A 379 -13.76 10.52 5.27
CA GLU A 379 -12.37 10.72 5.72
C GLU A 379 -12.10 10.18 7.13
N THR A 380 -13.14 10.02 7.96
CA THR A 380 -13.00 9.65 9.38
C THR A 380 -13.47 8.24 9.66
N THR A 381 -14.59 7.82 9.06
CA THR A 381 -15.16 6.51 9.30
C THR A 381 -14.58 5.48 8.35
N GLY A 382 -14.06 5.87 7.19
CA GLY A 382 -13.61 4.94 6.15
C GLY A 382 -14.76 4.24 5.42
N GLU A 383 -15.97 4.81 5.46
CA GLU A 383 -17.12 4.32 4.71
C GLU A 383 -16.97 4.69 3.23
N LEU A 384 -16.68 3.70 2.39
CA LEU A 384 -16.58 3.84 0.95
C LEU A 384 -17.99 3.78 0.34
N GLN A 385 -18.42 4.89 -0.26
CA GLN A 385 -19.74 5.03 -0.86
C GLN A 385 -19.62 5.28 -2.36
N TRP A 386 -20.49 4.64 -3.12
CA TRP A 386 -20.60 4.88 -4.55
C TRP A 386 -22.06 4.99 -4.95
N GLN A 387 -22.41 6.06 -5.67
CA GLN A 387 -23.68 6.17 -6.38
C GLN A 387 -23.40 6.32 -7.86
N SER A 388 -23.55 5.23 -8.63
CA SER A 388 -23.30 5.24 -10.06
C SER A 388 -24.41 6.02 -10.79
N SER A 389 -24.26 7.34 -10.90
CA SER A 389 -25.18 8.20 -11.66
C SER A 389 -24.76 8.36 -13.13
N GLN A 390 -23.51 8.04 -13.46
CA GLN A 390 -22.97 8.05 -14.82
C GLN A 390 -22.85 6.62 -15.38
N ALA A 391 -22.94 6.47 -16.70
CA ALA A 391 -22.72 5.20 -17.37
C ALA A 391 -21.24 4.81 -17.27
N VAL A 392 -20.91 3.98 -16.29
CA VAL A 392 -19.57 3.41 -16.09
C VAL A 392 -19.44 2.13 -16.91
N ALA A 393 -18.30 1.87 -17.54
CA ALA A 393 -18.13 0.62 -18.28
C ALA A 393 -18.30 -0.60 -17.35
N SER A 394 -18.81 -1.71 -17.89
CA SER A 394 -18.78 -2.98 -17.16
C SER A 394 -17.33 -3.43 -17.00
N GLY A 395 -17.03 -4.12 -15.90
CA GLY A 395 -15.68 -4.63 -15.65
C GLY A 395 -15.24 -4.54 -14.20
N LEU A 396 -13.98 -4.94 -13.97
CA LEU A 396 -13.36 -4.91 -12.65
C LEU A 396 -12.54 -3.63 -12.48
N TYR A 397 -12.93 -2.82 -11.52
CA TYR A 397 -12.22 -1.64 -11.05
C TYR A 397 -11.44 -1.98 -9.80
N ARG A 398 -10.22 -1.46 -9.70
CA ARG A 398 -9.35 -1.62 -8.54
C ARG A 398 -9.16 -0.26 -7.90
N VAL A 399 -9.88 -0.02 -6.81
CA VAL A 399 -9.81 1.25 -6.09
C VAL A 399 -8.78 1.11 -4.99
N SER A 400 -7.75 1.94 -5.02
CA SER A 400 -6.83 2.04 -3.88
C SER A 400 -7.40 3.04 -2.87
N VAL A 401 -7.48 2.63 -1.60
CA VAL A 401 -7.78 3.52 -0.47
C VAL A 401 -6.50 3.67 0.35
N LYS A 402 -6.14 4.91 0.67
CA LYS A 402 -5.03 5.26 1.55
C LYS A 402 -5.56 5.57 2.94
N ILE A 403 -4.93 4.98 3.94
CA ILE A 403 -5.20 5.19 5.37
C ILE A 403 -3.94 5.80 5.98
N ASP A 404 -4.05 7.01 6.52
CA ASP A 404 -2.99 7.76 7.16
C ASP A 404 -3.23 7.84 8.67
N SER A 405 -2.19 7.63 9.48
CA SER A 405 -2.22 7.98 10.90
C SER A 405 -2.01 9.50 11.04
N GLU A 406 -2.88 10.20 11.77
CA GLU A 406 -2.84 11.66 11.91
C GLU A 406 -1.81 12.13 12.95
N ALA A 407 -0.52 11.86 12.68
CA ALA A 407 0.62 12.29 13.49
C ALA A 407 1.65 13.07 12.66
N PRO A 408 2.52 13.90 13.27
CA PRO A 408 3.57 14.66 12.56
C PRO A 408 4.50 13.81 11.68
N GLU A 409 4.71 12.54 12.06
CA GLU A 409 5.44 11.52 11.28
C GLU A 409 4.55 10.30 11.01
N GLY A 410 3.26 10.56 10.79
CA GLY A 410 2.25 9.55 10.51
C GLY A 410 2.65 8.61 9.37
N LYS A 411 2.52 7.32 9.62
CA LYS A 411 2.71 6.29 8.60
C LYS A 411 1.38 6.05 7.87
N SER A 412 1.48 5.44 6.69
CA SER A 412 0.31 5.18 5.85
C SER A 412 0.28 3.76 5.31
N LYS A 413 -0.93 3.30 4.97
CA LYS A 413 -1.17 2.00 4.34
C LYS A 413 -2.13 2.16 3.17
N LEU A 414 -1.93 1.35 2.13
CA LEU A 414 -2.85 1.23 1.00
C LEU A 414 -3.59 -0.09 1.08
N VAL A 415 -4.89 -0.06 0.75
CA VAL A 415 -5.72 -1.24 0.55
C VAL A 415 -6.42 -1.15 -0.80
N GLU A 416 -6.44 -2.28 -1.51
CA GLU A 416 -7.14 -2.43 -2.78
C GLU A 416 -8.57 -2.91 -2.52
N VAL A 417 -9.54 -2.21 -3.09
CA VAL A 417 -10.96 -2.55 -3.07
C VAL A 417 -11.38 -2.91 -4.50
N PRO A 418 -11.47 -4.22 -4.83
CA PRO A 418 -11.93 -4.65 -6.13
C PRO A 418 -13.45 -4.47 -6.24
N ILE A 419 -13.89 -3.69 -7.23
CA ILE A 419 -15.31 -3.43 -7.51
C ILE A 419 -15.62 -3.90 -8.93
N ARG A 420 -16.46 -4.93 -9.07
CA ARG A 420 -16.96 -5.40 -10.36
C ARG A 420 -18.29 -4.73 -10.67
N VAL A 421 -18.31 -3.91 -11.71
CA VAL A 421 -19.53 -3.28 -12.25
C VAL A 421 -20.15 -4.21 -13.29
N VAL A 422 -21.43 -4.55 -13.08
CA VAL A 422 -22.21 -5.41 -13.97
C VAL A 422 -23.52 -4.75 -14.37
N TYR A 423 -24.05 -5.15 -15.52
CA TYR A 423 -25.29 -4.67 -16.11
C TYR A 423 -26.23 -5.85 -16.38
N PRO A 424 -27.56 -5.67 -16.27
CA PRO A 424 -28.49 -6.70 -16.71
C PRO A 424 -28.41 -6.91 -18.23
N PRO A 425 -28.80 -8.09 -18.75
CA PRO A 425 -28.94 -8.32 -20.18
C PRO A 425 -29.84 -7.29 -20.84
N ARG A 426 -29.64 -7.07 -22.14
CA ARG A 426 -30.48 -6.19 -22.96
C ARG A 426 -31.22 -7.03 -23.98
N ILE A 427 -32.55 -6.92 -24.01
CA ILE A 427 -33.38 -7.55 -25.05
C ILE A 427 -33.62 -6.52 -26.17
N GLY A 428 -33.21 -6.84 -27.39
CA GLY A 428 -33.46 -6.08 -28.60
C GLY A 428 -34.96 -6.01 -28.94
N GLU A 429 -35.32 -5.23 -29.97
CA GLU A 429 -36.73 -5.10 -30.35
C GLU A 429 -37.30 -6.41 -30.87
N ILE A 430 -38.51 -6.74 -30.43
CA ILE A 430 -39.28 -7.89 -30.93
C ILE A 430 -40.49 -7.29 -31.65
N PRO A 431 -40.52 -7.30 -33.00
CA PRO A 431 -41.62 -6.71 -33.75
C PRO A 431 -42.92 -7.49 -33.51
N GLU A 432 -44.05 -6.80 -33.66
CA GLU A 432 -45.35 -7.46 -33.63
C GLU A 432 -45.45 -8.52 -34.72
N GLN A 433 -46.08 -9.64 -34.39
CA GLN A 433 -46.27 -10.75 -35.32
C GLN A 433 -47.75 -10.82 -35.72
N PHE A 434 -48.00 -11.24 -36.96
CA PHE A 434 -49.34 -11.46 -37.50
C PHE A 434 -49.43 -12.89 -38.00
N VAL A 435 -50.47 -13.61 -37.58
CA VAL A 435 -50.63 -15.03 -37.89
C VAL A 435 -52.10 -15.37 -38.08
N ALA A 436 -52.42 -16.16 -39.10
CA ALA A 436 -53.75 -16.73 -39.23
C ALA A 436 -53.97 -17.84 -38.19
N ASN A 437 -55.20 -18.00 -37.70
CA ASN A 437 -55.56 -19.13 -36.84
C ASN A 437 -55.14 -20.48 -37.46
N GLY A 438 -54.57 -21.36 -36.63
CA GLY A 438 -54.05 -22.66 -37.05
C GLY A 438 -52.59 -22.66 -37.52
N ASN A 439 -51.98 -21.48 -37.74
CA ASN A 439 -50.59 -21.37 -38.15
C ASN A 439 -49.64 -21.19 -36.95
N LYS A 440 -48.34 -21.40 -37.21
CA LYS A 440 -47.26 -21.29 -36.23
C LYS A 440 -46.55 -19.94 -36.35
N VAL A 441 -46.20 -19.36 -35.20
CA VAL A 441 -45.27 -18.23 -35.10
C VAL A 441 -43.93 -18.72 -34.56
N GLU A 442 -42.84 -18.29 -35.19
CA GLU A 442 -41.47 -18.62 -34.81
C GLU A 442 -40.61 -17.36 -34.91
N LEU A 443 -39.84 -17.06 -33.87
CA LEU A 443 -38.89 -15.95 -33.87
C LEU A 443 -37.75 -16.20 -32.87
N LEU A 444 -36.64 -15.52 -33.07
CA LEU A 444 -35.55 -15.48 -32.09
C LEU A 444 -35.73 -14.26 -31.18
N VAL A 445 -35.62 -14.43 -29.86
CA VAL A 445 -35.56 -13.30 -28.92
C VAL A 445 -34.14 -12.72 -28.94
N PRO A 446 -33.91 -11.54 -29.54
CA PRO A 446 -32.57 -10.98 -29.62
C PRO A 446 -32.17 -10.46 -28.25
N ALA A 447 -31.13 -11.02 -27.64
CA ALA A 447 -30.61 -10.53 -26.37
C ALA A 447 -29.08 -10.55 -26.34
N ILE A 448 -28.50 -9.61 -25.59
CA ILE A 448 -27.06 -9.51 -25.38
C ILE A 448 -26.76 -9.32 -23.90
N ASP A 449 -25.65 -9.90 -23.42
CA ASP A 449 -25.05 -9.50 -22.15
C ASP A 449 -24.03 -8.38 -22.44
N PRO A 450 -24.24 -7.15 -21.90
CA PRO A 450 -23.30 -6.04 -22.07
C PRO A 450 -22.06 -6.10 -21.14
N ASN A 451 -21.92 -7.15 -20.32
CA ASN A 451 -20.77 -7.33 -19.44
C ASN A 451 -19.53 -7.84 -20.18
N ASN A 452 -18.34 -7.54 -19.65
CA ASN A 452 -17.07 -8.05 -20.16
C ASN A 452 -16.33 -8.87 -19.09
N PRO A 453 -16.13 -10.19 -19.27
CA PRO A 453 -16.66 -11.01 -20.38
C PRO A 453 -18.19 -11.16 -20.30
N PRO A 454 -18.89 -11.39 -21.43
CA PRO A 454 -20.32 -11.63 -21.43
C PRO A 454 -20.61 -13.00 -20.79
N ALA A 455 -21.65 -13.07 -19.96
CA ALA A 455 -22.13 -14.32 -19.39
C ALA A 455 -23.09 -15.03 -20.35
N PRO A 456 -23.20 -16.38 -20.27
CA PRO A 456 -24.27 -17.11 -20.94
C PRO A 456 -25.65 -16.60 -20.49
N LEU A 457 -26.58 -16.53 -21.44
CA LEU A 457 -27.95 -16.08 -21.19
C LEU A 457 -28.90 -17.27 -21.03
N GLU A 458 -29.81 -17.17 -20.08
CA GLU A 458 -30.92 -18.10 -19.89
C GLU A 458 -32.25 -17.39 -20.19
N TYR A 459 -33.08 -18.04 -21.00
CA TYR A 459 -34.35 -17.50 -21.47
C TYR A 459 -35.51 -18.20 -20.77
N SER A 460 -36.53 -17.45 -20.38
CA SER A 460 -37.77 -18.04 -19.87
C SER A 460 -39.00 -17.25 -20.31
N LEU A 461 -40.11 -17.98 -20.47
CA LEU A 461 -41.39 -17.42 -20.86
C LEU A 461 -42.25 -17.23 -19.60
N ASP A 462 -43.00 -16.13 -19.52
CA ASP A 462 -43.91 -15.87 -18.40
C ASP A 462 -44.88 -17.06 -18.24
N PRO A 463 -45.06 -17.63 -17.02
CA PRO A 463 -45.94 -18.77 -16.78
C PRO A 463 -47.39 -18.55 -17.22
N ASN A 464 -47.83 -17.29 -17.31
CA ASN A 464 -49.18 -16.95 -17.75
C ASN A 464 -49.28 -16.73 -19.27
N SER A 465 -48.27 -17.13 -20.03
CA SER A 465 -48.28 -16.99 -21.49
C SER A 465 -49.35 -17.89 -22.12
N PRO A 466 -49.89 -17.49 -23.29
CA PRO A 466 -50.84 -18.29 -24.05
C PRO A 466 -50.42 -19.76 -24.20
N GLN A 467 -51.39 -20.67 -24.04
CA GLN A 467 -51.14 -22.11 -24.10
C GLN A 467 -50.51 -22.53 -25.45
N GLY A 468 -49.53 -23.43 -25.39
CA GLY A 468 -48.82 -23.96 -26.56
C GLY A 468 -47.67 -23.07 -27.03
N ALA A 469 -47.33 -22.03 -26.27
CA ALA A 469 -46.13 -21.23 -26.49
C ALA A 469 -44.94 -21.84 -25.75
N GLU A 470 -43.82 -21.91 -26.43
CA GLU A 470 -42.57 -22.48 -25.95
C GLU A 470 -41.44 -21.50 -26.24
N LEU A 471 -40.45 -21.46 -25.36
CA LEU A 471 -39.22 -20.69 -25.52
C LEU A 471 -38.06 -21.59 -25.14
N ASP A 472 -37.12 -21.77 -26.06
CA ASP A 472 -35.89 -22.51 -25.79
C ASP A 472 -35.03 -21.72 -24.78
N PRO A 473 -34.67 -22.31 -23.63
CA PRO A 473 -33.99 -21.60 -22.56
C PRO A 473 -32.52 -21.27 -22.84
N GLN A 474 -31.91 -21.82 -23.89
CA GLN A 474 -30.49 -21.66 -24.20
C GLN A 474 -30.25 -20.72 -25.39
N ASN A 475 -31.12 -20.75 -26.40
CA ASN A 475 -30.95 -19.94 -27.61
C ASN A 475 -32.04 -18.88 -27.79
N GLY A 476 -33.09 -18.86 -26.97
CA GLY A 476 -34.15 -17.86 -27.06
C GLY A 476 -35.07 -18.03 -28.27
N TYR A 477 -35.11 -19.21 -28.87
CA TYR A 477 -36.03 -19.53 -29.95
C TYR A 477 -37.46 -19.67 -29.40
N PHE A 478 -38.31 -18.72 -29.77
CA PHE A 478 -39.72 -18.71 -29.42
C PHE A 478 -40.53 -19.42 -30.49
N SER A 479 -41.49 -20.25 -30.06
CA SER A 479 -42.49 -20.80 -30.95
C SER A 479 -43.87 -20.84 -30.31
N TRP A 480 -44.91 -20.57 -31.11
CA TRP A 480 -46.29 -20.68 -30.66
C TRP A 480 -47.17 -21.27 -31.75
N ASN A 481 -47.82 -22.40 -31.44
CA ASN A 481 -48.80 -23.03 -32.32
C ASN A 481 -50.19 -22.49 -32.00
N THR A 482 -50.76 -21.70 -32.91
CA THR A 482 -52.15 -21.22 -32.74
C THR A 482 -53.14 -22.35 -33.07
N LYS A 483 -54.26 -22.41 -32.34
CA LYS A 483 -55.32 -23.38 -32.63
C LYS A 483 -56.17 -22.92 -33.82
N ASN A 484 -56.79 -23.86 -34.53
CA ASN A 484 -57.74 -23.54 -35.62
C ASN A 484 -58.95 -22.74 -35.12
N ASP A 485 -59.37 -22.95 -33.88
CA ASP A 485 -60.44 -22.23 -33.19
C ASP A 485 -59.93 -21.08 -32.30
N GLN A 486 -58.66 -20.67 -32.45
CA GLN A 486 -58.09 -19.56 -31.70
C GLN A 486 -58.86 -18.28 -32.01
N ALA A 487 -59.37 -17.62 -30.97
CA ALA A 487 -60.11 -16.38 -31.13
C ALA A 487 -59.20 -15.30 -31.75
N PRO A 488 -59.68 -14.54 -32.76
CA PRO A 488 -58.94 -13.41 -33.30
C PRO A 488 -58.66 -12.35 -32.23
N GLY A 489 -57.50 -11.71 -32.29
CA GLY A 489 -57.11 -10.67 -31.34
C GLY A 489 -55.62 -10.64 -31.03
N ALA A 490 -55.21 -9.73 -30.14
CA ALA A 490 -53.83 -9.58 -29.70
C ALA A 490 -53.53 -10.50 -28.50
N TYR A 491 -52.51 -11.33 -28.66
CA TYR A 491 -51.97 -12.20 -27.61
C TYR A 491 -50.63 -11.65 -27.14
N ARG A 492 -50.52 -11.40 -25.84
CA ARG A 492 -49.31 -10.85 -25.23
C ARG A 492 -48.41 -11.95 -24.70
N PHE A 493 -47.15 -11.86 -25.04
CA PHE A 493 -46.09 -12.70 -24.50
C PHE A 493 -45.12 -11.82 -23.71
N ARG A 494 -44.59 -12.33 -22.60
CA ARG A 494 -43.49 -11.70 -21.86
C ARG A 494 -42.37 -12.71 -21.72
N VAL A 495 -41.19 -12.32 -22.17
CA VAL A 495 -39.97 -13.11 -22.07
C VAL A 495 -39.04 -12.47 -21.04
N TRP A 496 -38.32 -13.31 -20.32
CA TRP A 496 -37.27 -12.94 -19.38
C TRP A 496 -35.95 -13.47 -19.89
N VAL A 497 -34.90 -12.66 -19.75
CA VAL A 497 -33.53 -13.04 -20.07
C VAL A 497 -32.67 -12.74 -18.86
N THR A 498 -31.98 -13.76 -18.35
CA THR A 498 -31.15 -13.70 -17.15
C THR A 498 -29.72 -14.08 -17.49
N ALA A 499 -28.75 -13.29 -17.04
CA ALA A 499 -27.34 -13.65 -17.13
C ALA A 499 -27.01 -14.72 -16.07
N GLN A 500 -26.34 -15.80 -16.47
CA GLN A 500 -25.95 -16.86 -15.52
C GLN A 500 -24.96 -16.33 -14.47
N GLY A 501 -25.08 -16.83 -13.23
CA GLY A 501 -24.18 -16.52 -12.12
C GLY A 501 -24.68 -15.41 -11.17
N ILE A 502 -25.60 -14.54 -11.60
CA ILE A 502 -26.22 -13.51 -10.74
C ILE A 502 -27.71 -13.39 -11.06
N GLN A 503 -28.59 -13.97 -10.23
CA GLN A 503 -30.05 -13.99 -10.48
C GLN A 503 -30.66 -12.59 -10.63
N GLU A 504 -30.06 -11.57 -10.02
CA GLU A 504 -30.55 -10.19 -10.10
C GLU A 504 -30.25 -9.49 -11.44
N LEU A 505 -29.44 -10.11 -12.32
CA LEU A 505 -29.18 -9.63 -13.68
C LEU A 505 -30.21 -10.20 -14.66
N SER A 506 -31.48 -9.79 -14.48
CA SER A 506 -32.58 -10.19 -15.36
C SER A 506 -33.25 -8.96 -16.00
N THR A 507 -33.73 -9.12 -17.22
CA THR A 507 -34.55 -8.14 -17.92
C THR A 507 -35.73 -8.83 -18.57
N SER A 508 -36.85 -8.12 -18.75
CA SER A 508 -38.01 -8.64 -19.46
C SER A 508 -38.45 -7.74 -20.58
N ARG A 509 -39.06 -8.35 -21.61
CA ARG A 509 -39.70 -7.63 -22.71
C ARG A 509 -41.01 -8.30 -23.06
N SER A 510 -42.02 -7.50 -23.40
CA SER A 510 -43.27 -8.02 -23.96
C SER A 510 -43.38 -7.73 -25.44
N PHE A 511 -44.03 -8.63 -26.16
CA PHE A 511 -44.42 -8.45 -27.57
C PHE A 511 -45.84 -8.99 -27.79
N LEU A 512 -46.43 -8.59 -28.91
CA LEU A 512 -47.77 -9.02 -29.31
C LEU A 512 -47.71 -9.92 -30.54
N VAL A 513 -48.60 -10.92 -30.54
CA VAL A 513 -48.95 -11.69 -31.73
C VAL A 513 -50.43 -11.45 -32.00
N TRP A 514 -50.75 -10.93 -33.17
CA TRP A 514 -52.10 -10.73 -33.67
C TRP A 514 -52.57 -11.99 -34.40
N VAL A 515 -53.62 -12.61 -33.88
CA VAL A 515 -54.30 -13.73 -34.55
C VAL A 515 -55.41 -13.17 -35.41
N GLU A 516 -55.36 -13.47 -36.70
CA GLU A 516 -56.37 -13.08 -37.69
C GLU A 516 -57.25 -14.28 -38.07
N THR A 517 -58.48 -14.00 -38.49
CA THR A 517 -59.32 -15.02 -39.10
C THR A 517 -58.68 -15.44 -40.41
N GLY A 518 -58.22 -16.69 -40.51
CA GLY A 518 -57.70 -17.27 -41.73
C GLY A 518 -58.72 -17.09 -42.84
N GLY A 519 -58.40 -16.24 -43.81
CA GLY A 519 -59.20 -16.09 -45.00
C GLY A 519 -59.25 -17.43 -45.70
N VAL A 520 -60.41 -18.09 -45.68
CA VAL A 520 -60.73 -19.02 -46.74
C VAL A 520 -60.89 -18.15 -47.98
N SER A 521 -59.84 -18.04 -48.79
CA SER A 521 -59.97 -17.63 -50.17
C SER A 521 -60.93 -18.61 -50.84
N ARG A 522 -62.17 -18.18 -51.02
CA ARG A 522 -63.18 -18.83 -51.86
C ARG A 522 -63.27 -18.12 -53.19
#